data_AF-D8QM72-F1
#
_entry.id   AF-D8QM72-F1
#
_cell.length_a   1.000
_cell.length_b   1.000
_cell.length_c   1.000
_cell.angle_alpha   90.00
_cell.angle_beta   90.00
_cell.angle_gamma   90.00
#
_symmetry.space_group_name_H-M   'P 1'
#
loop_
_entity.id
_entity.type
_entity.pdbx_description
1 polymer ?
#
loop_
_entity_poly.entity_id
_entity_poly.type
_entity_poly.pdbx_seq_one_letter_code
_entity_poly.pdbx_strand_id
1 'polypeptide(L)' 'MTTAGEKQYYAVALVDAFMENLPDDWRVGLLYDIACQLHSSAAKHGFFNRYLHRLQFAVSV' A
#
# COMPACT_ATOMS: atom_id res chain seq x y z
N MET A 1 -12.34 10.00 -9.44
CA MET A 1 -11.25 10.37 -8.51
C MET A 1 -11.39 11.82 -8.07
N THR A 2 -12.54 12.20 -7.51
CA THR A 2 -12.84 13.54 -6.99
C THR A 2 -12.75 13.60 -5.47
N THR A 3 -12.96 12.48 -4.77
CA THR A 3 -12.87 12.40 -3.30
C THR A 3 -11.50 11.89 -2.83
N ALA A 4 -11.14 12.19 -1.58
CA ALA A 4 -9.88 11.71 -0.98
C ALA A 4 -9.79 10.18 -0.96
N GLY A 5 -10.90 9.48 -0.70
CA GLY A 5 -10.97 8.02 -0.73
C GLY A 5 -10.75 7.44 -2.13
N GLU A 6 -11.34 8.05 -3.16
CA GLU A 6 -11.11 7.61 -4.55
C GLU A 6 -9.65 7.83 -5.01
N LYS A 7 -8.98 8.87 -4.51
CA LYS A 7 -7.54 9.08 -4.78
C LYS A 7 -6.69 8.00 -4.13
N GLN A 8 -7.06 7.56 -2.91
CA GLN A 8 -6.37 6.47 -2.22
C GLN A 8 -6.62 5.10 -2.90
N TYR A 9 -7.82 4.87 -3.43
CA TYR A 9 -8.19 3.61 -4.10
C TYR A 9 -7.20 3.23 -5.20
N TYR A 10 -6.77 4.20 -6.02
CA TYR A 10 -5.82 3.95 -7.09
C TYR A 10 -4.47 3.43 -6.56
N ALA A 11 -3.95 4.04 -5.47
CA ALA A 11 -2.69 3.60 -4.87
C ALA A 11 -2.81 2.18 -4.29
N VAL A 12 -3.95 1.85 -3.68
CA VAL A 12 -4.23 0.50 -3.16
C VAL A 12 -4.26 -0.52 -4.30
N ALA A 13 -5.06 -0.26 -5.33
CA ALA A 13 -5.20 -1.18 -6.47
C ALA A 13 -3.87 -1.40 -7.22
N LEU A 14 -3.04 -0.36 -7.34
CA LEU A 14 -1.73 -0.46 -7.96
C LEU A 14 -0.78 -1.36 -7.13
N VAL A 15 -0.78 -1.21 -5.81
CA VAL A 15 0.02 -2.05 -4.91
C VAL A 15 -0.47 -3.50 -4.94
N ASP A 16 -1.78 -3.73 -4.97
CA ASP A 16 -2.36 -5.08 -5.13
C ASP A 16 -1.87 -5.75 -6.40
N ALA A 17 -2.05 -5.09 -7.55
CA ALA A 17 -1.61 -5.62 -8.84
C ALA A 17 -0.09 -5.87 -8.89
N PHE A 18 0.70 -5.01 -8.25
CA PHE A 18 2.15 -5.18 -8.16
C PHE A 18 2.52 -6.42 -7.32
N MET A 19 1.91 -6.58 -6.15
CA MET A 19 2.21 -7.68 -5.24
C MET A 19 1.76 -9.04 -5.78
N GLU A 20 0.69 -9.10 -6.58
CA GLU A 20 0.25 -10.33 -7.27
C GLU A 20 1.27 -10.90 -8.24
N ASN A 21 2.17 -10.06 -8.77
CA ASN A 21 3.19 -10.46 -9.73
C ASN A 21 4.56 -10.72 -9.09
N LEU A 22 4.67 -10.60 -7.76
CA LEU A 22 5.93 -10.79 -7.04
C LEU A 22 5.97 -12.11 -6.27
N PRO A 23 7.16 -12.75 -6.17
CA PRO A 23 7.36 -13.93 -5.34
C PRO A 23 6.98 -13.69 -3.86
N ASP A 24 6.34 -14.69 -3.24
CA ASP A 24 5.77 -14.57 -1.89
C ASP A 24 6.79 -14.40 -0.75
N ASP A 25 8.06 -14.68 -1.02
CA ASP A 25 9.18 -14.57 -0.09
C ASP A 25 9.82 -13.17 -0.08
N TRP A 26 9.46 -12.31 -1.04
CA TRP A 26 10.06 -10.97 -1.15
C TRP A 26 9.45 -10.00 -0.13
N ARG A 27 10.34 -9.16 0.43
CA ARG A 27 9.97 -7.95 1.17
C ARG A 27 10.07 -6.75 0.24
N VAL A 28 9.03 -5.93 0.22
CA VAL A 28 8.87 -4.84 -0.74
C VAL A 28 8.82 -3.51 0.00
N GLY A 29 9.73 -2.60 -0.34
CA GLY A 29 9.72 -1.23 0.14
C GLY A 29 8.77 -0.37 -0.68
N LEU A 30 7.81 0.30 -0.03
CA LEU A 30 6.91 1.26 -0.65
C LEU A 30 7.33 2.68 -0.24
N LEU A 31 8.00 3.39 -1.16
CA LEU A 31 8.34 4.80 -1.00
C LEU A 31 7.24 5.65 -1.63
N TYR A 32 6.51 6.41 -0.81
CA TYR A 32 5.41 7.23 -1.30
C TYR A 32 5.18 8.42 -0.37
N ASP A 33 4.90 9.60 -0.94
CA ASP A 33 4.68 10.85 -0.18
C ASP A 33 3.57 10.71 0.88
N ILE A 34 2.61 9.80 0.65
CA ILE A 34 1.54 9.50 1.60
C ILE A 34 1.61 8.08 2.17
N ALA A 35 2.79 7.45 2.20
CA ALA A 35 2.96 6.08 2.70
C ALA A 35 2.46 5.91 4.15
N CYS A 36 2.67 6.89 5.02
CA CYS A 36 2.14 6.87 6.39
C CYS A 36 0.60 6.88 6.44
N GLN A 37 -0.05 7.66 5.56
CA GLN A 37 -1.52 7.69 5.49
C GLN A 37 -2.06 6.38 4.93
N LEU A 38 -1.40 5.84 3.90
CA LEU A 38 -1.74 4.56 3.30
C LEU A 38 -1.59 3.41 4.30
N HIS A 39 -0.51 3.38 5.09
CA HIS A 39 -0.31 2.41 6.15
C HIS A 39 -1.40 2.50 7.22
N SER A 40 -1.74 3.71 7.70
CA SER A 40 -2.82 3.89 8.67
C SER A 40 -4.17 3.45 8.12
N SER A 41 -4.46 3.76 6.85
CA SER A 41 -5.69 3.34 6.18
C SER A 41 -5.74 1.82 5.99
N ALA A 42 -4.63 1.19 5.63
CA ALA A 42 -4.52 -0.27 5.54
C ALA A 42 -4.82 -0.94 6.88
N ALA A 43 -4.23 -0.46 7.98
CA ALA A 43 -4.48 -0.99 9.31
C ALA A 43 -5.95 -0.80 9.77
N LYS A 44 -6.58 0.34 9.42
CA LYS A 44 -7.96 0.65 9.81
C LYS A 44 -9.01 -0.09 9.00
N HIS A 45 -8.78 -0.27 7.70
CA HIS A 45 -9.77 -0.80 6.76
C HIS A 45 -9.46 -2.23 6.31
N GLY A 46 -8.35 -2.83 6.75
CA GLY A 46 -7.96 -4.20 6.43
C GLY A 46 -7.38 -4.36 5.02
N PHE A 47 -6.85 -3.30 4.42
CA PHE A 47 -6.16 -3.42 3.13
C PHE A 47 -4.86 -4.20 3.29
N PHE A 48 -4.46 -4.89 2.22
CA PHE A 48 -3.20 -5.64 2.14
C PHE A 48 -3.05 -6.77 3.15
N ASN A 49 -4.11 -7.21 3.85
CA ASN A 49 -4.04 -8.20 4.93
C ASN A 49 -3.25 -9.47 4.57
N ARG A 50 -3.29 -9.91 3.31
CA ARG A 50 -2.56 -11.09 2.85
C ARG A 50 -1.03 -10.93 2.86
N TYR A 51 -0.53 -9.72 2.66
CA TYR A 51 0.89 -9.46 2.42
C TYR A 51 1.42 -8.21 3.14
N LEU A 52 0.66 -7.60 4.05
CA LEU A 52 1.05 -6.40 4.79
C LEU A 52 2.37 -6.59 5.54
N HIS A 53 2.60 -7.80 6.08
CA HIS A 53 3.84 -8.18 6.76
C HIS A 53 5.10 -8.16 5.85
N ARG A 54 4.91 -8.14 4.52
CA ARG A 54 5.97 -8.05 3.51
C ARG A 54 6.20 -6.62 3.03
N LEU A 55 5.27 -5.70 3.31
CA LEU A 55 5.38 -4.30 2.90
C LEU A 55 6.11 -3.48 3.96
N GLN A 56 7.16 -2.77 3.53
CA GLN A 56 7.87 -1.80 4.35
C GLN A 56 7.58 -0.39 3.82
N PHE A 57 6.81 0.38 4.58
CA PHE A 57 6.46 1.75 4.22
C PHE A 57 7.61 2.69 4.58
N ALA A 58 8.03 3.49 3.61
CA ALA A 58 9.02 4.55 3.79
C ALA A 58 8.48 5.88 3.25
N VAL A 59 8.87 6.98 3.89
CA VAL A 59 8.55 8.33 3.46
C VAL A 59 9.86 9.07 3.23
N SER A 60 9.94 9.79 2.11
CA SER A 60 10.98 10.80 1.89
C SER A 60 10.40 12.16 2.29
N VAL A 61 11.11 12.90 3.14
CA VAL A 61 10.74 14.26 3.57
C VAL A 61 11.57 15.27 2.78
#